data_AF-A0A5C5G8V9-F1
#
_entry.id   AF-A0A5C5G8V9-F1
#
_cell.length_a   1.000
_cell.length_b   1.000
_cell.length_c   1.000
_cell.angle_alpha   90.00
_cell.angle_beta   90.00
_cell.angle_gamma   90.00
#
_symmetry.space_group_name_H-M   'P 1'
#
loop_
_entity.id
_entity.type
_entity.pdbx_description
1 polymer ?
#
loop_
_entity_poly.entity_id
_entity_poly.type
_entity_poly.pdbx_seq_one_letter_code
_entity_poly.pdbx_strand_id
1 'polypeptide(L)'
;MLINGVLFAFFLAALAFFFHGRFMVNRGAVAAEGLDMPAPTEPPPAPPVAEPVASVVAPAIVEDHHEPLDLDIAISLDDELPEVEIIELHHCDDVLTLEFAEEPNAHLHVVNGSASAAVDHGTAQSSWLDVYLSRAEWLDVQDLDSSGEYPPGLATHVIRIDLGSSLTRSDGTVTGKINDNPEIFFDREVASETEFTV
;
A
#
# COMPACT_ATOMS: atom_id res chain seq x y z
N MET A 1 -16.57 17.61 -27.97
CA MET A 1 -16.50 17.51 -26.51
C MET A 1 -16.63 16.03 -26.16
N LEU A 2 -15.52 15.27 -26.28
CA LEU A 2 -15.50 13.79 -26.29
C LEU A 2 -14.14 13.28 -25.79
N ILE A 3 -13.59 13.90 -24.73
CA ILE A 3 -12.23 13.57 -24.22
C ILE A 3 -12.26 13.07 -22.75
N ASN A 4 -13.38 13.19 -22.02
CA ASN A 4 -13.45 12.80 -20.60
C ASN A 4 -13.65 11.29 -20.34
N GLY A 5 -13.80 10.46 -21.38
CA GLY A 5 -14.07 9.02 -21.20
C GLY A 5 -12.83 8.15 -21.00
N VAL A 6 -11.67 8.58 -21.49
CA VAL A 6 -10.45 7.76 -21.48
C VAL A 6 -9.65 7.95 -20.19
N LEU A 7 -9.61 9.17 -19.63
CA LEU A 7 -8.96 9.44 -18.33
C LEU A 7 -9.64 8.68 -17.17
N PHE A 8 -10.97 8.54 -17.21
CA PHE A 8 -11.73 7.83 -16.18
C PHE A 8 -11.48 6.31 -16.20
N ALA A 9 -11.17 5.74 -17.36
CA ALA A 9 -10.90 4.31 -17.51
C ALA A 9 -9.51 3.92 -16.99
N PHE A 10 -8.50 4.79 -17.11
CA PHE A 10 -7.18 4.56 -16.50
C PHE A 10 -7.22 4.73 -14.98
N PHE A 11 -7.99 5.70 -14.46
CA PHE A 11 -8.20 5.90 -13.03
C PHE A 11 -8.89 4.69 -12.36
N LEU A 12 -9.92 4.13 -13.01
CA LEU A 12 -10.57 2.89 -12.56
C LEU A 12 -9.69 1.65 -12.70
N ALA A 13 -8.81 1.59 -13.70
CA ALA A 13 -7.89 0.46 -13.88
C ALA A 13 -6.77 0.45 -12.83
N ALA A 14 -6.24 1.63 -12.46
CA ALA A 14 -5.33 1.77 -11.34
C ALA A 14 -6.02 1.35 -10.03
N LEU A 15 -7.20 1.91 -9.72
CA LEU A 15 -7.96 1.50 -8.53
C LEU A 15 -8.32 -0.01 -8.53
N ALA A 16 -8.67 -0.59 -9.69
CA ALA A 16 -9.06 -1.99 -9.79
C ALA A 16 -7.89 -2.98 -9.64
N PHE A 17 -6.67 -2.60 -10.01
CA PHE A 17 -5.47 -3.42 -9.79
C PHE A 17 -5.15 -3.56 -8.29
N PHE A 18 -5.38 -2.50 -7.50
CA PHE A 18 -5.13 -2.52 -6.05
C PHE A 18 -6.14 -3.36 -5.25
N PHE A 19 -7.40 -3.51 -5.70
CA PHE A 19 -8.43 -4.26 -4.94
C PHE A 19 -8.59 -5.74 -5.32
N HIS A 20 -8.07 -6.21 -6.46
CA HIS A 20 -8.31 -7.60 -6.92
C HIS A 20 -7.41 -8.68 -6.31
N GLY A 21 -6.41 -8.32 -5.51
CA GLY A 21 -5.41 -9.28 -5.00
C GLY A 21 -5.85 -10.22 -3.86
N ARG A 22 -7.02 -10.05 -3.24
CA ARG A 22 -7.27 -10.66 -1.90
C ARG A 22 -8.59 -11.38 -1.65
N PHE A 23 -9.24 -11.96 -2.66
CA PHE A 23 -10.39 -12.87 -2.45
C PHE A 23 -10.39 -14.10 -3.37
N MET A 24 -9.49 -15.06 -3.12
CA MET A 24 -9.75 -16.46 -3.47
C MET A 24 -10.20 -17.22 -2.23
N VAL A 25 -11.52 -17.25 -2.01
CA VAL A 25 -12.17 -18.18 -1.07
C VAL A 25 -12.31 -19.53 -1.77
N ASN A 26 -11.61 -20.52 -1.23
CA ASN A 26 -11.62 -21.90 -1.69
C ASN A 26 -12.94 -22.58 -1.28
N ARG A 27 -13.95 -22.58 -2.17
CA ARG A 27 -15.20 -23.33 -2.00
C ARG A 27 -15.08 -24.69 -2.68
N GLY A 28 -14.53 -25.66 -1.94
CA GLY A 28 -14.61 -27.08 -2.26
C GLY A 28 -15.95 -27.65 -1.80
N ALA A 29 -16.87 -27.86 -2.75
CA ALA A 29 -18.05 -28.69 -2.57
C ALA A 29 -17.66 -30.18 -2.65
N VAL A 30 -18.17 -31.02 -1.76
CA VAL A 30 -18.20 -32.48 -1.97
C VAL A 30 -19.61 -33.00 -1.69
N ALA A 31 -20.09 -33.74 -2.68
CA ALA A 31 -21.43 -34.25 -2.85
C ALA A 31 -21.78 -35.36 -1.86
N ALA A 32 -23.08 -35.46 -1.58
CA ALA A 32 -23.71 -36.59 -0.93
C ALA A 32 -23.93 -37.71 -1.96
N GLU A 33 -23.42 -38.91 -1.66
CA GLU A 33 -23.94 -40.17 -2.19
C GLU A 33 -24.00 -41.18 -1.05
N GLY A 34 -25.19 -41.77 -0.87
CA GLY A 34 -25.47 -42.74 0.18
C GLY A 34 -25.01 -44.14 -0.19
N LEU A 35 -24.50 -44.88 0.80
CA LEU A 35 -24.42 -46.33 0.77
C LEU A 35 -24.73 -46.91 2.16
N ASP A 36 -25.33 -48.09 2.07
CA ASP A 36 -26.04 -48.91 3.06
C ASP A 36 -25.24 -49.22 4.34
N MET A 37 -25.91 -49.19 5.51
CA MET A 37 -25.34 -49.57 6.80
C MET A 37 -25.48 -51.08 7.06
N PRO A 38 -24.44 -51.76 7.54
CA PRO A 38 -24.60 -52.88 8.48
C PRO A 38 -24.54 -52.38 9.95
N ALA A 39 -25.25 -53.12 10.82
CA ALA A 39 -25.51 -52.86 12.23
C ALA A 39 -24.27 -52.57 13.11
N PRO A 40 -24.44 -51.85 14.24
CA PRO A 40 -23.32 -51.36 15.05
C PRO A 40 -22.71 -52.45 15.92
N THR A 41 -21.39 -52.62 15.84
CA THR A 41 -20.58 -53.33 16.83
C THR A 41 -20.37 -52.41 18.03
N GLU A 42 -20.62 -52.91 19.24
CA GLU A 42 -20.51 -52.20 20.51
C GLU A 42 -19.07 -51.64 20.72
N PRO A 43 -18.89 -50.35 21.05
CA PRO A 43 -17.56 -49.78 21.31
C PRO A 43 -17.06 -50.17 22.71
N PRO A 44 -15.73 -50.37 22.90
CA PRO A 44 -15.16 -50.67 24.21
C PRO A 44 -15.33 -49.49 25.20
N PRO A 45 -15.31 -49.75 26.52
CA PRO A 45 -15.61 -48.75 27.53
C PRO A 45 -14.63 -47.57 27.49
N ALA A 46 -15.19 -46.36 27.55
CA ALA A 46 -14.44 -45.11 27.53
C ALA A 46 -13.57 -44.93 28.80
N PRO A 47 -12.38 -44.32 28.69
CA PRO A 47 -11.59 -43.91 29.86
C PRO A 47 -12.33 -42.84 30.68
N PRO A 48 -12.05 -42.71 31.99
CA PRO A 48 -12.76 -41.80 32.88
C PRO A 48 -12.62 -40.34 32.41
N VAL A 49 -13.76 -39.64 32.36
CA VAL A 49 -13.88 -38.22 32.02
C VAL A 49 -13.12 -37.40 33.06
N ALA A 50 -12.03 -36.75 32.63
CA ALA A 50 -11.42 -35.67 33.40
C ALA A 50 -12.28 -34.41 33.26
N GLU A 51 -12.59 -33.77 34.38
CA GLU A 51 -13.37 -32.52 34.43
C GLU A 51 -12.69 -31.39 33.63
N PRO A 52 -13.44 -30.52 32.93
CA PRO A 52 -12.85 -29.43 32.18
C PRO A 52 -12.32 -28.38 33.15
N VAL A 53 -10.99 -28.33 33.30
CA VAL A 53 -10.30 -27.17 33.85
C VAL A 53 -10.66 -25.95 32.99
N ALA A 54 -11.30 -24.97 33.61
CA ALA A 54 -11.57 -23.66 33.02
C ALA A 54 -10.25 -23.05 32.55
N SER A 55 -9.99 -23.12 31.25
CA SER A 55 -8.86 -22.46 30.62
C SER A 55 -9.22 -20.97 30.54
N VAL A 56 -8.75 -20.20 31.51
CA VAL A 56 -8.68 -18.74 31.39
C VAL A 56 -7.65 -18.45 30.31
N VAL A 57 -8.12 -18.31 29.07
CA VAL A 57 -7.32 -17.74 27.98
C VAL A 57 -7.13 -16.28 28.33
N ALA A 58 -5.97 -15.95 28.90
CA ALA A 58 -5.49 -14.58 28.90
C ALA A 58 -5.40 -14.12 27.43
N PRO A 59 -5.80 -12.88 27.10
CA PRO A 59 -5.60 -12.38 25.75
C PRO A 59 -4.10 -12.41 25.47
N ALA A 60 -3.70 -13.24 24.51
CA ALA A 60 -2.38 -13.12 23.92
C ALA A 60 -2.33 -11.73 23.28
N ILE A 61 -1.58 -10.82 23.90
CA ILE A 61 -1.07 -9.65 23.21
C ILE A 61 -0.21 -10.25 22.10
N VAL A 62 -0.75 -10.25 20.88
CA VAL A 62 0.09 -10.41 19.70
C VAL A 62 0.88 -9.11 19.67
N GLU A 63 2.09 -9.14 20.22
CA GLU A 63 3.09 -8.15 19.87
C GLU A 63 3.26 -8.30 18.36
N ASP A 64 2.70 -7.34 17.63
CA ASP A 64 2.97 -7.16 16.21
C ASP A 64 4.44 -6.75 16.13
N HIS A 65 5.32 -7.74 16.09
CA HIS A 65 6.75 -7.54 15.86
C HIS A 65 6.91 -7.15 14.39
N HIS A 66 6.54 -5.92 14.05
CA HIS A 66 6.92 -5.30 12.80
C HIS A 66 8.39 -4.90 12.96
N GLU A 67 9.30 -5.59 12.26
CA GLU A 67 10.68 -5.11 12.15
C GLU A 67 10.67 -3.86 11.25
N PRO A 68 11.35 -2.77 11.63
CA PRO A 68 11.41 -1.57 10.80
C PRO A 68 12.06 -1.90 9.44
N LEU A 69 11.46 -1.41 8.36
CA LEU A 69 11.94 -1.62 7.00
C LEU A 69 13.14 -0.71 6.69
N ASP A 70 14.36 -1.16 6.98
CA ASP A 70 15.57 -0.44 6.58
C ASP A 70 16.00 -0.83 5.16
N LEU A 71 15.85 0.09 4.20
CA LEU A 71 16.15 -0.12 2.78
C LEU A 71 17.20 0.89 2.32
N ASP A 72 18.21 0.44 1.57
CA ASP A 72 19.27 1.28 1.02
C ASP A 72 19.22 1.20 -0.51
N ILE A 73 19.03 2.34 -1.19
CA ILE A 73 18.75 2.39 -2.64
C ILE A 73 19.70 3.37 -3.35
N ALA A 74 20.78 2.86 -3.94
CA ALA A 74 21.72 3.68 -4.71
C ALA A 74 21.18 3.98 -6.13
N ILE A 75 20.82 5.24 -6.39
CA ILE A 75 20.27 5.69 -7.69
C ILE A 75 21.17 6.75 -8.33
N SER A 76 21.41 6.64 -9.65
CA SER A 76 22.14 7.62 -10.46
C SER A 76 21.31 8.14 -11.64
N LEU A 77 21.48 9.43 -11.98
CA LEU A 77 20.83 10.09 -13.11
C LEU A 77 21.39 9.69 -14.49
N ASP A 78 22.59 9.11 -14.53
CA ASP A 78 23.30 8.79 -15.78
C ASP A 78 23.07 7.34 -16.26
N ASP A 79 22.43 6.49 -15.43
CA ASP A 79 22.07 5.12 -15.77
C ASP A 79 20.70 5.03 -16.47
N GLU A 80 20.50 3.96 -17.25
CA GLU A 80 19.22 3.65 -17.91
C GLU A 80 18.13 3.64 -16.83
N LEU A 81 17.12 4.52 -16.99
CA LEU A 81 16.11 4.85 -15.97
C LEU A 81 15.67 3.60 -15.18
N PRO A 82 15.81 3.58 -13.84
CA PRO A 82 15.29 2.46 -13.08
C PRO A 82 13.79 2.32 -13.34
N GLU A 83 13.30 1.09 -13.44
CA GLU A 83 11.86 0.84 -13.32
C GLU A 83 11.41 1.46 -12.00
N VAL A 84 10.31 2.25 -12.02
CA VAL A 84 9.80 2.92 -10.82
C VAL A 84 9.56 1.87 -9.74
N GLU A 85 10.35 1.94 -8.67
CA GLU A 85 10.17 1.11 -7.50
C GLU A 85 8.98 1.64 -6.70
N ILE A 86 8.16 0.74 -6.16
CA ILE A 86 7.06 1.08 -5.26
C ILE A 86 7.36 0.47 -3.90
N ILE A 87 7.50 1.32 -2.88
CA ILE A 87 7.64 0.91 -1.48
C ILE A 87 6.32 1.08 -0.77
N GLU A 88 5.86 0.04 -0.08
CA GLU A 88 4.68 0.11 0.78
C GLU A 88 5.09 0.55 2.20
N LEU A 89 4.61 1.70 2.67
CA LEU A 89 4.93 2.27 3.99
C LEU A 89 3.63 2.55 4.79
N HIS A 90 2.82 1.50 4.93
CA HIS A 90 1.46 1.60 5.47
C HIS A 90 1.40 1.70 7.01
N HIS A 91 2.45 1.30 7.74
CA HIS A 91 2.46 1.36 9.20
C HIS A 91 3.20 2.60 9.70
N CYS A 92 2.66 3.25 10.74
CA CYS A 92 3.24 4.47 11.30
C CYS A 92 4.55 4.24 12.06
N ASP A 93 4.87 2.97 12.36
CA ASP A 93 6.11 2.59 13.02
C ASP A 93 7.20 2.21 11.99
N ASP A 94 6.87 2.25 10.69
CA ASP A 94 7.83 2.00 9.63
C ASP A 94 8.69 3.23 9.42
N VAL A 95 10.00 3.01 9.38
CA VAL A 95 11.02 4.02 9.11
C VAL A 95 11.67 3.67 7.79
N LEU A 96 11.73 4.62 6.85
CA LEU A 96 12.43 4.47 5.59
C LEU A 96 13.62 5.42 5.54
N THR A 97 14.81 4.90 5.24
CA THR A 97 15.99 5.71 4.92
C THR A 97 16.24 5.62 3.42
N LEU A 98 16.65 6.72 2.79
CA LEU A 98 17.01 6.76 1.37
C LEU A 98 18.38 7.43 1.22
N GLU A 99 19.34 6.70 0.68
CA GLU A 99 20.69 7.19 0.39
C GLU A 99 20.92 7.30 -1.12
N PHE A 100 21.34 8.45 -1.63
CA PHE A 100 21.51 8.66 -3.08
C PHE A 100 22.98 8.75 -3.47
N ALA A 101 23.39 8.02 -4.51
CA ALA A 101 24.76 8.03 -5.02
C ALA A 101 25.25 9.46 -5.32
N GLU A 102 26.46 9.82 -4.86
CA GLU A 102 26.98 11.19 -4.86
C GLU A 102 26.87 11.87 -6.24
N GLU A 103 25.98 12.85 -6.33
CA GLU A 103 25.74 13.63 -7.53
C GLU A 103 25.62 15.12 -7.17
N PRO A 104 26.70 15.90 -7.33
CA PRO A 104 26.81 17.23 -6.73
C PRO A 104 25.84 18.27 -7.31
N ASN A 105 25.15 17.97 -8.42
CA ASN A 105 24.21 18.86 -9.08
C ASN A 105 22.78 18.32 -9.09
N ALA A 106 22.51 17.23 -8.36
CA ALA A 106 21.18 16.64 -8.29
C ALA A 106 20.47 17.07 -7.01
N HIS A 107 19.33 17.74 -7.19
CA HIS A 107 18.42 18.22 -6.17
C HIS A 107 17.28 17.24 -5.98
N LEU A 108 16.94 16.99 -4.72
CA LEU A 108 15.85 16.11 -4.32
C LEU A 108 14.53 16.88 -4.30
N HIS A 109 13.52 16.37 -4.99
CA HIS A 109 12.18 16.94 -4.99
C HIS A 109 11.17 15.88 -4.57
N VAL A 110 10.19 16.27 -3.76
CA VAL A 110 9.15 15.38 -3.26
C VAL A 110 7.79 15.89 -3.69
N VAL A 111 6.93 14.98 -4.14
CA VAL A 111 5.52 15.25 -4.43
C VAL A 111 4.66 14.44 -3.47
N ASN A 112 3.91 15.14 -2.62
CA ASN A 112 2.91 14.58 -1.72
C ASN A 112 1.61 14.41 -2.50
N GLY A 113 1.33 13.18 -2.92
CA GLY A 113 0.18 12.85 -3.73
C GLY A 113 -0.97 12.30 -2.90
N SER A 114 -2.19 12.74 -3.22
CA SER A 114 -3.42 12.19 -2.66
C SER A 114 -4.52 12.10 -3.70
N ALA A 115 -5.39 11.10 -3.57
CA ALA A 115 -6.57 10.97 -4.41
C ALA A 115 -7.79 10.63 -3.57
N SER A 116 -8.94 11.19 -3.95
CA SER A 116 -10.22 10.91 -3.29
C SER A 116 -11.33 10.68 -4.31
N ALA A 117 -12.05 9.58 -4.16
CA ALA A 117 -13.14 9.23 -5.06
C ALA A 117 -14.39 8.82 -4.28
N ALA A 118 -15.54 9.33 -4.71
CA ALA A 118 -16.82 8.76 -4.29
C ALA A 118 -16.98 7.37 -4.92
N VAL A 119 -17.25 6.37 -4.10
CA VAL A 119 -17.52 4.99 -4.52
C VAL A 119 -18.91 4.58 -4.02
N ASP A 120 -19.40 3.43 -4.49
CA ASP A 120 -20.66 2.91 -3.99
C ASP A 120 -20.62 2.79 -2.47
N HIS A 121 -21.53 3.50 -1.80
CA HIS A 121 -21.67 3.55 -0.34
C HIS A 121 -20.47 4.12 0.43
N GLY A 122 -19.66 5.02 -0.14
CA GLY A 122 -18.59 5.67 0.62
C GLY A 122 -17.66 6.59 -0.17
N THR A 123 -16.54 6.90 0.46
CA THR A 123 -15.42 7.67 -0.11
C THR A 123 -14.14 6.86 0.06
N ALA A 124 -13.46 6.57 -1.06
CA ALA A 124 -12.13 5.98 -1.07
C ALA A 124 -11.08 7.09 -1.11
N GLN A 125 -9.99 6.91 -0.39
CA GLN A 125 -8.83 7.80 -0.34
C GLN A 125 -7.55 7.00 -0.46
N SER A 126 -6.55 7.54 -1.15
CA SER A 126 -5.18 7.02 -1.19
C SER A 126 -4.18 8.15 -1.04
N SER A 127 -3.00 7.86 -0.51
CA SER A 127 -1.91 8.83 -0.35
C SER A 127 -0.57 8.18 -0.71
N TRP A 128 0.32 8.94 -1.33
CA TRP A 128 1.64 8.50 -1.74
C TRP A 128 2.65 9.64 -1.71
N LEU A 129 3.93 9.29 -1.77
CA LEU A 129 5.03 10.23 -1.97
C LEU A 129 5.81 9.81 -3.21
N ASP A 130 5.97 10.72 -4.15
CA ASP A 130 6.87 10.51 -5.28
C ASP A 130 8.16 11.29 -5.06
N VAL A 131 9.28 10.60 -5.23
CA VAL A 131 10.62 11.15 -5.01
C VAL A 131 11.29 11.32 -6.37
N TYR A 132 11.88 12.49 -6.59
CA TYR A 132 12.49 12.87 -7.84
C TYR A 132 13.89 13.43 -7.64
N LEU A 133 14.75 13.23 -8.63
CA LEU A 133 16.03 13.91 -8.76
C LEU A 133 16.04 14.81 -9.99
N SER A 134 16.51 16.04 -9.83
CA SER A 134 16.61 17.01 -10.93
C SER A 134 17.89 17.83 -10.85
N ARG A 135 18.29 18.43 -11.98
CA ARG A 135 19.30 19.50 -12.02
C ARG A 135 18.71 20.88 -11.72
N ALA A 136 17.39 21.00 -11.64
CA ALA A 136 16.73 22.24 -11.26
C ALA A 136 16.88 22.45 -9.74
N GLU A 137 17.22 23.67 -9.33
CA GLU A 137 17.30 24.00 -7.90
C GLU A 137 15.92 24.03 -7.23
N TRP A 138 14.84 24.15 -8.02
CA TRP A 138 13.46 24.24 -7.54
C TRP A 138 12.49 23.77 -8.63
N LEU A 139 11.47 23.03 -8.23
CA LEU A 139 10.31 22.65 -9.05
C LEU A 139 9.03 22.92 -8.26
N ASP A 140 7.97 23.35 -8.94
CA ASP A 140 6.67 23.63 -8.33
C ASP A 140 5.50 22.91 -9.02
N VAL A 141 4.29 23.10 -8.47
CA VAL A 141 3.05 22.46 -8.96
C VAL A 141 2.73 22.75 -10.43
N GLN A 142 3.23 23.83 -11.02
CA GLN A 142 3.01 24.17 -12.43
C GLN A 142 3.89 23.33 -13.37
N ASP A 143 4.97 22.75 -12.83
CA ASP A 143 5.87 21.86 -13.56
C ASP A 143 5.34 20.41 -13.59
N LEU A 144 4.31 20.10 -12.78
CA LEU A 144 3.62 18.81 -12.80
C LEU A 144 2.68 18.70 -14.00
N ASP A 145 2.59 17.50 -14.55
CA ASP A 145 1.57 17.17 -15.55
C ASP A 145 0.20 16.89 -14.90
N SER A 146 -0.78 16.51 -15.72
CA SER A 146 -2.13 16.22 -15.24
C SER A 146 -2.23 14.99 -14.33
N SER A 147 -1.19 14.16 -14.28
CA SER A 147 -1.06 13.00 -13.39
C SER A 147 -0.40 13.36 -12.06
N GLY A 148 0.15 14.57 -11.94
CA GLY A 148 0.92 14.97 -10.76
C GLY A 148 2.37 14.49 -10.82
N GLU A 149 2.90 14.23 -12.00
CA GLU A 149 4.29 13.78 -12.19
C GLU A 149 5.10 14.87 -12.89
N TYR A 150 6.39 15.00 -12.53
CA TYR A 150 7.31 15.83 -13.30
C TYR A 150 7.66 15.12 -14.62
N PRO A 151 7.59 15.82 -15.78
CA PRO A 151 8.05 15.27 -17.04
C PRO A 151 9.51 14.77 -16.95
N PRO A 152 9.88 13.66 -17.64
CA PRO A 152 11.25 13.11 -17.60
C PRO A 152 12.36 14.08 -18.05
N GLY A 153 12.00 15.16 -18.76
CA GLY A 153 12.94 16.23 -19.14
C GLY A 153 13.22 17.25 -18.02
N LEU A 154 12.38 17.29 -16.99
CA LEU A 154 12.50 18.18 -15.84
C LEU A 154 13.07 17.45 -14.62
N ALA A 155 12.62 16.23 -14.34
CA ALA A 155 13.14 15.42 -13.24
C ALA A 155 13.05 13.93 -13.55
N THR A 156 13.96 13.15 -12.97
CA THR A 156 13.91 11.69 -12.99
C THR A 156 13.06 11.23 -11.82
N HIS A 157 11.97 10.50 -12.10
CA HIS A 157 11.20 9.81 -11.07
C HIS A 157 12.03 8.65 -10.54
N VAL A 158 12.28 8.66 -9.24
CA VAL A 158 13.14 7.70 -8.57
C VAL A 158 12.31 6.57 -7.96
N ILE A 159 11.36 6.94 -7.11
CA ILE A 159 10.59 5.98 -6.32
C ILE A 159 9.24 6.55 -5.94
N ARG A 160 8.24 5.68 -5.89
CA ARG A 160 6.95 5.96 -5.27
C ARG A 160 6.86 5.23 -3.93
N ILE A 161 6.45 5.94 -2.90
CA ILE A 161 6.18 5.38 -1.58
C ILE A 161 4.65 5.42 -1.38
N ASP A 162 4.01 4.26 -1.36
CA ASP A 162 2.59 4.11 -1.06
C ASP A 162 2.38 4.23 0.45
N LEU A 163 1.66 5.27 0.88
CA LEU A 163 1.32 5.50 2.28
C LEU A 163 0.02 4.79 2.67
N GLY A 164 -0.65 4.16 1.71
CA GLY A 164 -1.82 3.33 1.91
C GLY A 164 -3.11 3.97 1.41
N SER A 165 -4.21 3.32 1.76
CA SER A 165 -5.54 3.69 1.34
C SER A 165 -6.58 3.44 2.42
N SER A 166 -7.65 4.24 2.38
CA SER A 166 -8.79 4.09 3.27
C SER A 166 -10.11 4.17 2.51
N LEU A 167 -11.14 3.50 3.02
CA LEU A 167 -12.51 3.59 2.55
C LEU A 167 -13.40 3.94 3.73
N THR A 168 -14.03 5.11 3.66
CA THR A 168 -15.04 5.54 4.62
C THR A 168 -16.42 5.24 4.06
N ARG A 169 -17.17 4.32 4.67
CA ARG A 169 -18.53 3.98 4.27
C ARG A 169 -19.55 5.03 4.70
N SER A 170 -20.74 5.01 4.12
CA SER A 170 -21.85 5.92 4.47
C SER A 170 -22.33 5.77 5.92
N ASP A 171 -22.07 4.64 6.56
CA ASP A 171 -22.35 4.42 7.98
C ASP A 171 -21.24 4.92 8.92
N GLY A 172 -20.18 5.53 8.36
CA GLY A 172 -19.01 6.04 9.09
C GLY A 172 -17.92 5.00 9.34
N THR A 173 -18.13 3.74 8.96
CA THR A 173 -17.10 2.69 9.10
C THR A 173 -15.92 2.98 8.18
N VAL A 174 -14.71 3.01 8.75
CA VAL A 174 -13.46 3.16 7.98
C VAL A 174 -12.78 1.79 7.86
N THR A 175 -12.34 1.44 6.65
CA THR A 175 -11.49 0.27 6.39
C THR A 175 -10.22 0.68 5.66
N GLY A 176 -9.10 0.04 5.96
CA GLY A 176 -7.79 0.51 5.50
C GLY A 176 -7.21 1.57 6.43
N LYS A 177 -5.99 1.99 6.14
CA LYS A 177 -5.25 3.00 6.90
C LYS A 177 -4.30 3.71 5.93
N ILE A 178 -4.17 5.01 6.13
CA ILE A 178 -3.14 5.83 5.50
C ILE A 178 -2.14 6.18 6.61
N ASN A 179 -0.85 6.05 6.32
CA ASN A 179 0.22 6.55 7.16
C ASN A 179 0.32 8.06 6.96
N ASP A 180 -0.28 8.84 7.85
CA ASP A 180 -0.37 10.30 7.78
C ASP A 180 0.88 11.01 8.31
N ASN A 181 1.80 10.27 8.94
CA ASN A 181 3.06 10.78 9.44
C ASN A 181 4.17 9.73 9.23
N PRO A 182 4.53 9.45 7.96
CA PRO A 182 5.61 8.52 7.67
C PRO A 182 6.95 9.06 8.18
N GLU A 183 7.78 8.19 8.75
CA GLU A 183 9.13 8.55 9.17
C GLU A 183 10.11 8.22 8.04
N ILE A 184 10.48 9.25 7.25
CA ILE A 184 11.35 9.11 6.08
C ILE A 184 12.57 10.00 6.24
N PHE A 185 13.75 9.41 6.06
CA PHE A 185 15.04 10.11 6.10
C PHE A 185 15.69 10.10 4.71
N PHE A 186 16.15 11.26 4.28
CA PHE A 186 16.95 11.40 3.07
C PHE A 186 18.37 11.81 3.47
N ASP A 187 19.39 11.25 2.82
CA ASP A 187 20.79 11.69 2.99
C ASP A 187 21.08 13.05 2.29
N ARG A 188 20.08 13.62 1.63
CA ARG A 188 20.10 14.91 0.95
C ARG A 188 19.02 15.84 1.46
N GLU A 189 19.29 17.14 1.34
CA GLU A 189 18.30 18.19 1.59
C GLU A 189 17.22 18.18 0.50
N VAL A 190 15.95 18.19 0.92
CA VAL A 190 14.80 18.34 0.02
C VAL A 190 14.78 19.77 -0.51
N ALA A 191 15.01 19.91 -1.83
CA ALA A 191 15.04 21.20 -2.50
C ALA A 191 13.64 21.80 -2.69
N SER A 192 12.64 20.97 -3.02
CA SER A 192 11.24 21.39 -2.99
C SER A 192 10.28 20.24 -2.64
N GLU A 193 9.16 20.63 -2.02
CA GLU A 193 8.06 19.74 -1.63
C GLU A 193 6.76 20.31 -2.21
N THR A 194 6.00 19.48 -2.92
CA THR A 194 4.80 19.89 -3.65
C THR A 194 3.62 19.02 -3.32
N GLU A 195 2.49 19.64 -2.97
CA GLU A 195 1.22 18.96 -2.76
C GLU A 195 0.47 18.75 -4.08
N PHE A 196 -0.04 17.54 -4.30
CA PHE A 196 -0.88 17.20 -5.44
C PHE A 196 -2.11 16.40 -4.99
N THR A 197 -3.30 16.86 -5.38
CA THR A 197 -4.56 16.20 -5.02
C THR A 197 -5.43 15.99 -6.25
N VAL A 198 -6.01 14.78 -6.35
CA VAL A 198 -6.95 14.37 -7.41
C VAL A 198 -8.32 14.04 -6.86
#